data_AF-A0AA35YTR9-F1
#
_entry.id   AF-A0AA35YTR9-F1
#
_cell.length_a   1.000
_cell.length_b   1.000
_cell.length_c   1.000
_cell.angle_alpha   90.00
_cell.angle_beta   90.00
_cell.angle_gamma   90.00
#
_symmetry.space_group_name_H-M   'P 1'
#
loop_
_entity.id
_entity.type
_entity.pdbx_description
1 polymer ?
#
loop_
_entity_poly.entity_id
_entity_poly.type
_entity_poly.pdbx_seq_one_letter_code
_entity_poly.pdbx_strand_id
1 'polypeptide(L)'
;MWIGGFLIVGAAAHAAIFMVRDYDPTTRYNDLLDRVLRHRDAIISHLNWACIFLGFHSFGLYIHNDTMSALGRPQYMFSDTAIQLQPVFAQWIQHPRFSTWCNGSWCNSKYQFNLGAVI
;
A
#
# COMPACT_ATOMS: atom_id res chain seq x y z
N MET A 1 -3.48 -1.18 -16.28
CA MET A 1 -3.84 -0.53 -15.00
C MET A 1 -4.94 0.51 -15.14
N TRP A 2 -4.87 1.43 -16.11
CA TRP A 2 -5.86 2.51 -16.31
C TRP A 2 -7.33 2.07 -16.33
N ILE A 3 -7.71 1.10 -17.18
CA ILE A 3 -9.09 0.61 -17.25
C ILE A 3 -9.60 0.09 -15.90
N GLY A 4 -8.75 -0.64 -15.15
CA GLY A 4 -9.10 -1.09 -13.80
C GLY A 4 -9.36 0.07 -12.84
N GLY A 5 -8.53 1.12 -12.89
CA GLY A 5 -8.74 2.33 -12.10
C GLY A 5 -10.07 3.03 -12.42
N PHE A 6 -10.40 3.17 -13.71
CA PHE A 6 -11.69 3.73 -14.13
C PHE A 6 -12.88 2.91 -13.61
N LEU A 7 -12.80 1.58 -13.66
CA LEU A 7 -13.87 0.72 -13.16
C LEU A 7 -14.04 0.82 -11.64
N ILE A 8 -12.96 0.95 -10.86
CA ILE A 8 -13.02 1.11 -9.40
C ILE A 8 -13.69 2.45 -9.03
N VAL A 9 -13.27 3.55 -9.64
CA VAL A 9 -13.89 4.87 -9.40
C VAL A 9 -15.34 4.88 -9.89
N GLY A 10 -15.63 4.24 -11.03
CA GLY A 10 -16.98 4.08 -11.55
C GLY A 10 -17.90 3.29 -10.62
N ALA A 11 -17.39 2.25 -9.95
CA ALA A 11 -18.15 1.49 -8.95
C ALA A 11 -18.49 2.37 -7.72
N ALA A 12 -17.54 3.17 -7.24
CA ALA A 12 -17.80 4.10 -6.14
C ALA A 12 -18.83 5.19 -6.53
N ALA A 13 -18.77 5.70 -7.77
CA ALA A 13 -19.75 6.65 -8.29
C ALA A 13 -21.17 6.06 -8.32
N HIS A 14 -21.33 4.83 -8.82
CA HIS A 14 -22.63 4.15 -8.83
C HIS A 14 -23.14 3.85 -7.41
N ALA A 15 -22.26 3.49 -6.47
CA ALA A 15 -22.64 3.33 -5.07
C ALA A 15 -23.20 4.63 -4.46
N ALA A 16 -22.58 5.78 -4.75
CA ALA A 16 -23.11 7.08 -4.29
C ALA A 16 -24.45 7.44 -4.96
N ILE A 17 -24.62 7.14 -6.25
CA ILE A 17 -25.90 7.34 -6.96
C ILE A 17 -27.01 6.49 -6.32
N PHE A 18 -26.73 5.22 -6.03
CA PHE A 18 -27.65 4.32 -5.32
C PHE A 18 -28.04 4.89 -3.95
N MET A 19 -27.07 5.36 -3.17
CA MET A 19 -27.33 5.95 -1.84
C MET A 19 -28.24 7.20 -1.88
N VAL A 20 -28.27 7.93 -3.00
CA VAL A 20 -29.10 9.13 -3.16
C VAL A 20 -30.47 8.80 -3.75
N ARG A 21 -30.54 7.87 -4.71
CA ARG A 21 -31.76 7.64 -5.49
C ARG A 21 -32.62 6.48 -4.99
N ASP A 22 -31.97 5.39 -4.59
CA ASP A 22 -32.65 4.09 -4.41
C ASP A 22 -32.52 3.56 -2.96
N TYR A 23 -31.76 4.23 -2.11
CA TYR A 23 -31.64 3.88 -0.70
C TYR A 23 -32.81 4.45 0.11
N ASP A 24 -33.58 3.55 0.71
CA ASP A 24 -34.68 3.88 1.63
C ASP A 24 -34.35 3.38 3.05
N PRO A 25 -34.19 4.28 4.04
CA PRO A 25 -33.86 3.91 5.42
C PRO A 25 -35.02 3.24 6.15
N THR A 26 -36.26 3.40 5.68
CA THR A 26 -37.44 2.83 6.34
C THR A 26 -37.57 1.33 6.08
N THR A 27 -37.11 0.87 4.92
CA THR A 27 -37.12 -0.54 4.52
C THR A 27 -35.85 -1.29 4.90
N ARG A 28 -34.77 -0.59 5.27
CA ARG A 28 -33.46 -1.17 5.64
C ARG A 28 -32.99 -0.82 7.05
N TYR A 29 -33.90 -0.86 8.01
CA TYR A 29 -33.61 -0.58 9.40
C TYR A 29 -32.70 -1.66 10.05
N ASN A 30 -31.66 -1.23 10.77
CA ASN A 30 -30.72 -2.08 11.52
C ASN A 30 -29.94 -3.15 10.70
N ASP A 31 -29.95 -3.08 9.37
CA ASP A 31 -29.09 -3.90 8.53
C ASP A 31 -27.61 -3.43 8.59
N LEU A 32 -26.69 -4.21 8.02
CA LEU A 32 -25.26 -3.90 7.97
C LEU A 32 -24.99 -2.50 7.38
N LEU A 33 -25.69 -2.14 6.31
CA LEU A 33 -25.53 -0.82 5.67
C LEU A 33 -25.94 0.31 6.61
N ASP A 34 -27.08 0.19 7.29
CA ASP A 34 -27.53 1.18 8.28
C ASP A 34 -26.54 1.30 9.45
N ARG A 35 -26.01 0.17 9.93
CA ARG A 35 -24.99 0.17 10.98
C ARG A 35 -23.76 0.95 10.54
N VAL A 36 -23.23 0.70 9.33
CA VAL A 36 -22.08 1.42 8.76
C VAL A 36 -22.35 2.93 8.69
N LEU A 37 -23.53 3.33 8.21
CA LEU A 37 -23.90 4.75 8.11
C LEU A 37 -23.95 5.44 9.48
N ARG A 38 -24.40 4.75 10.53
CA ARG A 38 -24.45 5.29 11.90
C ARG A 38 -23.09 5.60 12.52
N HIS A 39 -22.01 4.98 12.05
CA HIS A 39 -20.64 5.25 12.54
C HIS A 39 -19.71 5.75 11.44
N ARG A 40 -20.27 6.38 10.39
CA ARG A 40 -19.50 6.90 9.25
C ARG A 40 -18.38 7.86 9.67
N ASP A 41 -18.61 8.70 10.69
CA ASP A 41 -17.62 9.68 11.14
C ASP A 41 -16.39 9.00 11.79
N ALA A 42 -16.60 7.87 12.48
CA ALA A 42 -15.50 7.05 12.99
C ALA A 42 -14.70 6.40 11.85
N ILE A 43 -15.36 5.88 10.82
CA ILE A 43 -14.70 5.29 9.65
C ILE A 43 -13.87 6.35 8.91
N ILE A 44 -14.47 7.51 8.62
CA ILE A 44 -13.80 8.58 7.86
C ILE A 44 -12.63 9.18 8.66
N SER A 45 -12.76 9.36 9.97
CA SER A 45 -11.66 9.87 10.80
C SER A 45 -10.48 8.91 10.90
N HIS A 46 -10.72 7.60 11.05
CA HIS A 46 -9.64 6.61 11.05
C HIS A 46 -8.97 6.49 9.67
N LEU A 47 -9.75 6.55 8.59
CA LEU A 47 -9.18 6.56 7.23
C LEU A 47 -8.32 7.82 6.99
N ASN A 48 -8.79 8.99 7.43
CA ASN A 48 -8.01 10.22 7.38
C ASN A 48 -6.68 10.10 8.15
N TRP A 49 -6.75 9.60 9.38
CA TRP A 49 -5.54 9.33 10.18
C TRP A 49 -4.58 8.37 9.46
N ALA A 50 -5.08 7.28 8.88
CA ALA A 50 -4.26 6.33 8.15
C ALA A 50 -3.61 6.96 6.89
N CYS A 51 -4.34 7.80 6.14
CA CYS A 51 -3.80 8.52 4.99
C CYS A 51 -2.67 9.49 5.40
N ILE A 52 -2.84 10.24 6.49
CA ILE A 52 -1.82 11.14 7.02
C ILE A 52 -0.61 10.34 7.49
N PHE A 53 -0.83 9.27 8.26
CA PHE A 53 0.22 8.39 8.75
C PHE A 53 1.04 7.81 7.59
N LEU A 54 0.38 7.25 6.57
CA LEU A 54 1.05 6.70 5.39
C LEU A 54 1.81 7.79 4.64
N GLY A 55 1.26 8.99 4.47
CA GLY A 55 1.96 10.10 3.81
C GLY A 55 3.28 10.47 4.50
N PHE A 56 3.25 10.63 5.83
CA PHE A 56 4.47 10.95 6.60
C PHE A 56 5.49 9.80 6.61
N HIS A 57 5.04 8.55 6.68
CA HIS A 57 5.94 7.39 6.83
C HIS A 57 6.32 6.71 5.50
N SER A 58 5.85 7.23 4.36
CA SER A 58 6.31 6.81 3.03
C SER A 58 6.97 7.97 2.32
N PHE A 59 6.19 8.93 1.84
CA PHE A 59 6.70 10.12 1.16
C PHE A 59 7.66 10.94 2.03
N GLY A 60 7.38 11.07 3.33
CA GLY A 60 8.28 11.76 4.25
C GLY A 60 9.67 11.14 4.36
N LEU A 61 9.82 9.82 4.19
CA LEU A 61 11.13 9.16 4.18
C LEU A 61 11.95 9.54 2.95
N TYR A 62 11.30 9.80 1.81
CA TYR A 62 11.99 10.29 0.61
C TYR A 62 12.55 11.70 0.83
N ILE A 63 11.75 12.61 1.38
CA ILE A 63 12.23 13.97 1.72
C ILE A 63 13.37 13.92 2.75
N HIS A 64 13.25 13.06 3.76
CA HIS A 64 14.31 12.83 4.74
C HIS A 64 15.61 12.38 4.05
N ASN A 65 15.52 11.41 3.14
CA ASN A 65 16.67 10.92 2.38
C ASN A 65 17.29 12.02 1.50
N ASP A 66 16.48 12.80 0.79
CA ASP A 66 16.96 13.92 -0.03
C ASP A 66 17.69 14.97 0.82
N THR A 67 17.14 15.28 1.99
CA THR A 67 17.74 16.25 2.93
C THR A 67 19.04 15.71 3.53
N MET A 68 19.07 14.45 3.99
CA MET A 68 20.28 13.85 4.56
C MET A 68 21.39 13.67 3.52
N SER A 69 21.03 13.39 2.28
CA SER A 69 21.94 13.38 1.14
C SER A 69 22.52 14.78 0.89
N ALA A 70 21.66 15.80 0.80
CA ALA A 70 22.08 17.19 0.58
C ALA A 70 22.96 17.75 1.71
N LEU A 71 22.73 17.33 2.95
CA LEU A 71 23.55 17.71 4.12
C LEU A 71 24.88 16.94 4.20
N GLY A 72 25.17 16.05 3.26
CA GLY A 72 26.40 15.25 3.24
C GLY A 72 26.47 14.22 4.37
N ARG A 73 25.32 13.73 4.86
CA ARG A 73 25.24 12.74 5.93
C ARG A 73 24.57 11.43 5.46
N PRO A 74 25.20 10.68 4.53
CA PRO A 74 24.61 9.47 3.97
C PRO A 74 24.40 8.35 5.01
N GLN A 75 25.11 8.38 6.13
CA GLN A 75 24.96 7.41 7.22
C GLN A 75 23.60 7.44 7.94
N TYR A 76 22.81 8.51 7.76
CA TYR A 76 21.46 8.64 8.34
C TYR A 76 20.34 8.48 7.30
N MET A 77 20.68 8.06 6.08
CA MET A 77 19.70 7.73 5.05
C MET A 77 19.04 6.38 5.34
N PHE A 78 17.78 6.26 4.96
CA PHE A 78 17.11 4.98 4.84
C PHE A 78 17.53 4.32 3.52
N SER A 79 18.44 3.35 3.60
CA SER A 79 19.04 2.68 2.45
C SER A 79 19.61 1.30 2.83
N ASP A 80 19.97 0.49 1.83
CA ASP A 80 20.56 -0.85 2.05
C ASP A 80 21.93 -0.81 2.75
N THR A 81 22.63 0.31 2.70
CA THR A 81 23.99 0.47 3.24
C THR A 81 24.04 1.26 4.55
N ALA A 82 22.97 1.95 4.92
CA ALA A 82 22.85 2.72 6.16
C ALA A 82 21.69 2.16 7.01
N ILE A 83 20.61 2.91 7.18
CA ILE A 83 19.46 2.46 7.99
C ILE A 83 18.54 1.62 7.10
N GLN A 84 18.55 0.30 7.30
CA GLN A 84 17.82 -0.63 6.44
C GLN A 84 16.34 -0.77 6.83
N LEU A 85 15.46 -0.68 5.82
CA LEU A 85 14.03 -0.99 5.91
C LEU A 85 13.73 -2.17 4.99
N GLN A 86 13.98 -3.39 5.47
CA GLN A 86 13.83 -4.59 4.65
C GLN A 86 12.37 -5.12 4.64
N PRO A 87 11.84 -5.55 3.48
CA PRO A 87 10.49 -6.12 3.39
C PRO A 87 10.48 -7.62 3.76
N VAL A 88 10.79 -7.93 5.03
CA VAL A 88 10.97 -9.30 5.55
C VAL A 88 9.76 -10.20 5.25
N PHE A 89 8.53 -9.68 5.35
CA PHE A 89 7.34 -10.47 5.04
C PHE A 89 7.22 -10.81 3.56
N ALA A 90 7.57 -9.89 2.65
CA ALA A 90 7.57 -10.18 1.22
C ALA A 90 8.63 -11.24 0.88
N GLN A 91 9.83 -11.11 1.46
CA GLN A 91 10.93 -12.08 1.31
C GLN A 91 10.51 -13.47 1.81
N TRP A 92 9.85 -13.55 2.97
CA TRP A 92 9.34 -14.81 3.52
C TRP A 92 8.34 -15.50 2.59
N ILE A 93 7.41 -14.75 1.98
CA ILE A 93 6.45 -15.31 1.01
C ILE A 93 7.16 -15.70 -0.30
N GLN A 94 8.21 -15.00 -0.71
CA GLN A 94 8.96 -15.28 -1.95
C GLN A 94 9.90 -16.48 -1.84
N HIS A 95 10.47 -16.75 -0.66
CA HIS A 95 11.44 -17.83 -0.44
C HIS A 95 10.94 -19.22 -0.91
N PRO A 96 9.72 -19.66 -0.53
CA PRO A 96 9.19 -20.94 -1.01
C PRO A 96 8.96 -20.96 -2.51
N ARG A 97 8.47 -19.86 -3.10
CA ARG A 97 8.24 -19.74 -4.56
C ARG A 97 9.53 -19.83 -5.37
N PHE A 98 10.63 -19.33 -4.82
CA PHE A 98 11.94 -19.49 -5.40
C PHE A 98 12.38 -20.96 -5.31
N SER A 99 12.23 -21.60 -4.16
CA SER A 99 12.60 -23.01 -3.98
C SER A 99 11.81 -23.99 -4.86
N THR A 100 10.52 -23.71 -5.13
CA THR A 100 9.70 -24.54 -6.03
C THR A 100 10.04 -24.33 -7.51
N TRP A 101 10.42 -23.11 -7.93
CA TRP A 101 10.99 -22.86 -9.26
C TRP A 101 12.38 -23.49 -9.44
N CYS A 102 13.15 -23.56 -8.35
CA CYS A 102 14.54 -23.99 -8.32
C CYS A 102 14.75 -25.48 -8.02
N ASN A 103 13.72 -26.31 -8.17
CA ASN A 103 13.80 -27.77 -8.01
C ASN A 103 14.47 -28.48 -9.22
N GLY A 104 15.01 -27.69 -10.16
CA GLY A 104 15.95 -28.12 -11.19
C GLY A 104 17.28 -27.40 -11.01
N SER A 105 18.38 -28.06 -11.36
CA SER A 105 19.81 -27.70 -11.15
C SER A 105 20.30 -26.34 -11.70
N TRP A 106 19.41 -25.44 -12.13
CA TRP A 106 19.73 -24.15 -12.77
C TRP A 106 19.78 -22.95 -11.81
N CYS A 107 19.55 -23.17 -10.51
CA CYS A 107 19.36 -22.09 -9.55
C CYS A 107 20.49 -21.97 -8.51
N ASN A 108 21.73 -22.20 -8.95
CA ASN A 108 22.91 -22.14 -8.08
C ASN A 108 23.91 -21.06 -8.53
N SER A 109 23.39 -19.89 -8.89
CA SER A 109 24.22 -18.71 -9.11
C SER A 109 23.75 -17.60 -8.19
N LYS A 110 24.61 -17.21 -7.22
CA LYS A 110 24.41 -16.16 -6.22
C LYS A 110 24.27 -14.72 -6.81
N TYR A 111 23.76 -14.59 -8.03
CA TYR A 111 23.75 -13.34 -8.81
C TYR A 111 22.40 -13.01 -9.45
N GLN A 112 21.27 -13.55 -8.97
CA GLN A 112 19.94 -13.29 -9.55
C GLN A 112 19.12 -12.18 -8.86
N PHE A 113 19.64 -11.53 -7.81
CA PHE A 113 19.01 -10.36 -7.18
C PHE A 113 19.96 -9.16 -7.10
N ASN A 114 20.56 -8.78 -8.24
CA ASN A 114 21.13 -7.45 -8.41
C ASN A 114 20.29 -6.69 -9.44
N LEU A 115 19.05 -6.38 -9.07
CA LEU A 115 18.19 -5.41 -9.78
C LEU A 115 18.44 -4.00 -9.24
N GLY A 116 19.72 -3.63 -9.11
CA GLY A 116 20.17 -2.27 -8.87
C GLY A 116 21.07 -1.84 -10.03
N ALA A 117 20.52 -1.03 -10.95
CA ALA A 117 21.21 -0.05 -11.82
C ALA A 117 20.50 0.14 -13.18
N VAL A 118 19.26 0.68 -13.20
CA VAL A 118 18.80 1.63 -14.23
C VAL A 118 17.72 2.52 -13.59
N ILE A 119 18.17 3.55 -12.87
CA ILE A 119 17.68 4.93 -12.96
C ILE A 119 18.89 5.83 -12.76
#